data_AF-A0A961Z9H5-F1
#
_entry.id   AF-A0A961Z9H5-F1
#
_cell.length_a   1.000
_cell.length_b   1.000
_cell.length_c   1.000
_cell.angle_alpha   90.00
_cell.angle_beta   90.00
_cell.angle_gamma   90.00
#
_symmetry.space_group_name_H-M   'P 1'
#
loop_
_entity.id
_entity.type
_entity.pdbx_description
1 polymer ?
#
loop_
_entity_poly.entity_id
_entity_poly.type
_entity_poly.pdbx_seq_one_letter_code
_entity_poly.pdbx_strand_id
1 'polypeptide(L)'
;MIGYLVLVVIQFAVAFVGAPFVLRYIPITGDPQTFVHAAIYAVLVWIVGLVGCFVLKEVRMPTTGTLASALIGAMIGAALMLFPQLIAAIPFKFPPLYLPLIGAILGYLLRR
;
A
#
# COMPACT_ATOMS: atom_id res chain seq x y z
N MET A 1 16.25 11.81 -8.43
CA MET A 1 15.79 11.25 -7.12
C MET A 1 14.54 11.93 -6.55
N ILE A 2 14.39 13.25 -6.69
CA ILE A 2 13.21 14.00 -6.20
C ILE A 2 11.87 13.45 -6.73
N GLY A 3 11.81 13.02 -8.00
CA GLY A 3 10.59 12.40 -8.54
C GLY A 3 10.12 11.17 -7.77
N TYR A 4 11.02 10.37 -7.22
CA TYR A 4 10.66 9.19 -6.42
C TYR A 4 10.12 9.58 -5.04
N LEU A 5 10.72 10.57 -4.39
CA LEU A 5 10.22 11.11 -3.12
C LEU A 5 8.81 11.68 -3.28
N VAL A 6 8.61 12.47 -4.34
CA VAL A 6 7.29 13.02 -4.67
C VAL A 6 6.30 11.90 -4.95
N LEU A 7 6.70 10.86 -5.70
CA LEU A 7 5.83 9.73 -5.96
C LEU A 7 5.41 9.00 -4.68
N VAL A 8 6.32 8.75 -3.74
CA VAL A 8 5.98 8.09 -2.47
C VAL A 8 4.96 8.91 -1.68
N VAL A 9 5.13 10.23 -1.65
CA VAL A 9 4.16 11.14 -0.98
C VAL A 9 2.80 11.08 -1.67
N ILE A 10 2.76 11.09 -3.01
CA ILE A 10 1.51 10.98 -3.78
C ILE A 10 0.87 9.61 -3.58
N GLN A 11 1.64 8.51 -3.60
CA GLN A 11 1.17 7.16 -3.33
C GLN A 11 0.53 7.07 -1.96
N PHE A 12 1.17 7.64 -0.94
CA PHE A 12 0.61 7.69 0.40
C PHE A 12 -0.68 8.50 0.44
N ALA A 13 -0.69 9.72 -0.11
CA ALA A 13 -1.86 10.59 -0.12
C ALA A 13 -3.06 9.98 -0.86
N VAL A 14 -2.83 9.45 -2.07
CA VAL A 14 -3.89 8.87 -2.90
C VAL A 14 -4.38 7.55 -2.33
N ALA A 15 -3.51 6.69 -1.82
CA ALA A 15 -3.96 5.43 -1.23
C ALA A 15 -4.66 5.66 0.12
N PHE A 16 -4.22 6.64 0.93
CA PHE A 16 -4.88 7.03 2.17
C PHE A 16 -6.29 7.58 1.95
N VAL A 17 -6.46 8.47 0.98
CA VAL A 17 -7.76 9.08 0.68
C VAL A 17 -8.62 8.16 -0.20
N GLY A 18 -8.01 7.46 -1.15
CA GLY A 18 -8.71 6.65 -2.16
C GLY A 18 -9.20 5.30 -1.66
N ALA A 19 -8.47 4.65 -0.75
CA ALA A 19 -8.90 3.36 -0.19
C ALA A 19 -10.31 3.38 0.43
N PRO A 20 -10.69 4.34 1.30
CA PRO A 20 -12.05 4.36 1.85
C PRO A 20 -13.14 4.57 0.80
N PHE A 21 -12.85 5.22 -0.34
CA PHE A 21 -13.81 5.32 -1.44
C PHE A 21 -14.01 3.98 -2.14
N VAL A 22 -12.94 3.24 -2.41
CA VAL A 22 -13.01 1.92 -3.05
C VAL A 22 -13.68 0.89 -2.13
N LEU A 23 -13.36 0.93 -0.84
CA LEU A 23 -13.87 0.01 0.16
C LEU A 23 -15.38 0.13 0.41
N ARG A 24 -15.99 1.30 0.15
CA ARG A 24 -17.45 1.48 0.23
C ARG A 24 -18.22 0.63 -0.79
N TYR A 25 -17.59 0.27 -1.91
CA TYR A 25 -18.22 -0.53 -2.96
C TYR A 25 -18.07 -2.04 -2.72
N ILE A 26 -17.31 -2.44 -1.70
CA ILE A 26 -16.99 -3.84 -1.42
C ILE A 26 -17.57 -4.20 -0.06
N PRO A 27 -18.82 -4.71 -0.01
CA PRO A 27 -19.46 -5.11 1.24
C PRO A 27 -18.86 -6.44 1.71
N ILE A 28 -17.70 -6.39 2.36
CA ILE A 28 -17.05 -7.54 3.00
C ILE A 28 -17.00 -7.29 4.50
N THR A 29 -17.62 -8.19 5.25
CA THR A 29 -17.68 -8.18 6.71
C THR A 29 -16.90 -9.37 7.28
N GLY A 30 -16.05 -9.13 8.28
CA GLY A 30 -15.33 -10.17 9.03
C GLY A 30 -13.81 -10.21 8.79
N ASP A 31 -13.15 -11.29 9.22
CA ASP A 31 -11.69 -11.50 9.10
C ASP A 31 -11.06 -11.35 7.69
N PRO A 32 -11.70 -11.78 6.58
CA PRO A 32 -11.08 -11.62 5.25
C PRO A 32 -11.01 -10.16 4.79
N GLN A 33 -11.71 -9.25 5.48
CA GLN A 33 -11.71 -7.82 5.18
C GLN A 33 -10.29 -7.24 5.14
N THR A 34 -9.44 -7.60 6.10
CA THR A 34 -8.06 -7.08 6.22
C THR A 34 -7.19 -7.43 5.01
N PHE A 35 -7.34 -8.64 4.47
CA PHE A 35 -6.61 -9.08 3.27
C PHE A 35 -7.10 -8.39 2.01
N VAL A 36 -8.41 -8.17 1.89
CA VAL A 36 -8.97 -7.44 0.76
C VAL A 36 -8.55 -5.97 0.79
N HIS A 37 -8.50 -5.36 1.99
CA HIS A 37 -7.95 -4.01 2.15
C HIS A 37 -6.49 -3.95 1.70
N ALA A 38 -5.67 -4.93 2.09
CA ALA A 38 -4.28 -5.03 1.67
C ALA A 38 -4.12 -5.13 0.15
N ALA A 39 -4.93 -5.98 -0.50
CA ALA A 39 -4.91 -6.13 -1.95
C ALA A 39 -5.28 -4.82 -2.66
N ILE A 40 -6.30 -4.11 -2.17
CA ILE A 40 -6.72 -2.81 -2.70
C ILE A 40 -5.61 -1.77 -2.54
N TYR A 41 -4.96 -1.72 -1.37
CA TYR A 41 -3.83 -0.81 -1.17
C TYR A 41 -2.68 -1.09 -2.14
N ALA A 42 -2.33 -2.37 -2.35
CA ALA A 42 -1.29 -2.74 -3.31
C ALA A 42 -1.61 -2.29 -4.75
N VAL A 43 -2.86 -2.51 -5.18
CA VAL A 43 -3.34 -2.08 -6.50
C VAL A 43 -3.32 -0.56 -6.62
N LEU A 44 -3.82 0.17 -5.61
CA LEU A 44 -3.81 1.64 -5.61
C LEU A 44 -2.40 2.21 -5.67
N VAL A 45 -1.48 1.70 -4.84
CA VAL A 45 -0.07 2.13 -4.84
C VAL A 45 0.57 1.89 -6.20
N TRP A 46 0.31 0.74 -6.82
CA TRP A 46 0.82 0.43 -8.15
C TRP A 46 0.22 1.32 -9.25
N ILE A 47 -1.11 1.54 -9.26
CA ILE A 47 -1.78 2.43 -10.22
C ILE A 47 -1.24 3.85 -10.10
N VAL A 48 -1.09 4.37 -8.88
CA VAL A 48 -0.52 5.70 -8.65
C VAL A 48 0.95 5.74 -9.09
N GLY A 49 1.68 4.65 -8.89
CA GLY A 49 3.02 4.46 -9.41
C GLY A 49 3.11 4.53 -10.93
N LEU A 50 2.11 3.98 -11.62
CA LEU A 50 2.01 3.92 -13.07
C LEU A 50 1.56 5.27 -13.65
N VAL A 51 0.56 5.92 -13.06
CA VAL A 51 0.14 7.26 -13.47
C VAL A 51 1.26 8.26 -13.16
N GLY A 52 1.88 8.15 -11.99
CA GLY A 52 2.93 9.03 -11.54
C GLY A 52 4.19 8.99 -12.39
N CYS A 53 4.51 7.88 -13.08
CA CYS A 53 5.65 7.86 -13.99
C CYS A 53 5.42 8.66 -15.28
N PHE A 54 4.17 8.92 -15.67
CA PHE A 54 3.86 9.79 -16.80
C PHE A 54 3.92 11.28 -16.43
N VAL A 55 3.68 11.61 -15.17
CA VAL A 55 3.66 13.00 -14.68
C VAL A 55 5.03 13.44 -14.16
N LEU A 56 5.75 12.54 -13.48
CA LEU A 56 7.01 12.86 -12.81
C LEU A 56 8.20 12.52 -13.69
N LYS A 57 9.10 13.49 -13.86
CA LYS A 57 10.35 13.29 -14.59
C LYS A 57 11.26 12.30 -13.84
N GLU A 58 11.99 11.49 -14.61
CA GLU A 58 12.97 10.50 -14.14
C GLU A 58 12.41 9.34 -13.31
N VAL A 59 11.11 9.11 -13.34
CA VAL A 59 10.47 7.97 -12.66
C VAL A 59 10.31 6.82 -13.66
N ARG A 60 10.95 5.67 -13.37
CA ARG A 60 10.85 4.47 -14.21
C ARG A 60 9.46 3.85 -14.16
N MET A 61 9.00 3.30 -15.29
CA MET A 61 7.68 2.67 -15.36
C MET A 61 7.62 1.41 -14.48
N PRO A 62 6.61 1.27 -13.59
CA PRO A 62 6.45 0.07 -12.78
C PRO A 62 6.05 -1.14 -13.64
N THR A 63 6.68 -2.29 -13.38
CA THR A 63 6.39 -3.56 -14.08
C THR A 63 5.40 -4.42 -13.30
N THR A 64 4.91 -5.51 -13.89
CA THR A 64 4.07 -6.50 -13.17
C THR A 64 4.77 -7.07 -11.93
N GLY A 65 6.10 -7.16 -11.94
CA GLY A 65 6.87 -7.55 -10.75
C GLY A 65 6.78 -6.55 -9.59
N THR A 66 6.64 -5.25 -9.88
CA THR A 66 6.42 -4.22 -8.85
C THR A 66 5.03 -4.31 -8.22
N LEU A 67 4.01 -4.73 -8.98
CA LEU A 67 2.69 -5.05 -8.44
C LEU A 67 2.76 -6.26 -7.51
N ALA A 68 3.40 -7.35 -7.96
CA ALA A 68 3.52 -8.58 -7.17
C ALA A 68 4.25 -8.33 -5.84
N SER A 69 5.35 -7.58 -5.86
CA SER A 69 6.10 -7.21 -4.65
C SER A 69 5.33 -6.25 -3.75
N ALA A 70 4.62 -5.26 -4.29
CA ALA A 70 3.71 -4.42 -3.52
C ALA A 70 2.59 -5.24 -2.87
N LEU A 71 2.03 -6.21 -3.58
CA LEU A 71 1.01 -7.11 -3.05
C LEU A 71 1.56 -7.98 -1.91
N ILE A 72 2.73 -8.59 -2.09
CA ILE A 72 3.39 -9.38 -1.06
C ILE A 72 3.67 -8.51 0.17
N GLY A 73 4.22 -7.30 -0.02
CA GLY A 73 4.46 -6.36 1.06
C GLY A 73 3.18 -5.98 1.81
N ALA A 74 2.09 -5.71 1.08
CA ALA A 74 0.79 -5.41 1.66
C ALA A 74 0.23 -6.59 2.46
N MET A 75 0.36 -7.81 1.94
CA MET A 75 -0.08 -9.02 2.64
C MET A 75 0.74 -9.28 3.89
N ILE A 76 2.05 -9.01 3.87
CA ILE A 76 2.88 -9.07 5.09
C ILE A 76 2.36 -8.05 6.11
N GLY A 77 2.09 -6.81 5.69
CA GLY A 77 1.52 -5.78 6.55
C GLY A 77 0.18 -6.18 7.16
N ALA A 78 -0.69 -6.83 6.39
CA ALA A 78 -1.96 -7.39 6.90
C ALA A 78 -1.76 -8.60 7.80
N ALA A 79 -0.82 -9.50 7.47
CA ALA A 79 -0.52 -10.67 8.29
C ALA A 79 0.01 -10.27 9.67
N LEU A 80 0.78 -9.18 9.76
CA LEU A 80 1.21 -8.61 11.05
C LEU A 80 0.02 -8.16 11.91
N MET A 81 -1.12 -7.80 11.31
CA MET A 81 -2.32 -7.44 12.05
C MET A 81 -3.01 -8.63 12.72
N LEU A 82 -2.76 -9.86 12.25
CA LEU A 82 -3.29 -11.09 12.88
C LEU A 82 -2.61 -11.42 14.21
N PHE A 83 -1.40 -10.89 14.43
CA PHE A 83 -0.61 -11.16 15.63
C PHE A 83 -0.62 -9.91 16.53
N PRO A 84 -1.59 -9.77 17.46
CA PRO A 84 -1.71 -8.58 18.31
C PRO A 84 -0.48 -8.34 19.20
N GLN A 85 0.29 -9.40 19.49
CA GLN A 85 1.57 -9.34 20.21
C GLN A 85 2.64 -8.52 19.47
N LEU A 86 2.68 -8.60 18.14
CA LEU A 86 3.61 -7.83 17.30
C LEU A 86 3.19 -6.37 17.20
N ILE A 87 1.88 -6.10 17.15
CA ILE A 87 1.34 -4.73 17.15
C ILE A 87 1.59 -4.05 18.50
N ALA A 88 1.44 -4.78 19.62
CA ALA A 88 1.67 -4.25 20.96
C ALA A 88 3.16 -4.00 21.27
N ALA A 89 4.07 -4.75 20.65
CA ALA A 89 5.52 -4.60 20.81
C ALA A 89 6.06 -3.32 20.15
N ILE A 90 5.34 -2.76 19.17
CA ILE A 90 5.75 -1.56 18.46
C ILE A 90 4.78 -0.45 18.86
N PRO A 91 5.23 0.63 19.53
CA PRO A 91 4.37 1.74 19.92
C PRO A 91 3.99 2.57 18.68
N PHE A 92 3.08 2.04 17.86
CA PHE A 92 2.55 2.74 16.71
C PHE A 92 1.68 3.89 17.20
N LYS A 93 2.08 5.14 16.87
CA LYS A 93 1.26 6.34 17.11
C LYS A 93 0.14 6.52 16.09
N PHE A 94 -0.12 5.52 15.25
CA PHE A 94 -1.03 5.59 14.11
C PHE A 94 -1.98 4.38 14.13
N PRO A 95 -3.19 4.50 13.59
CA PRO A 95 -4.12 3.39 13.45
C PRO A 95 -3.48 2.17 12.77
N PRO A 96 -3.61 0.94 13.33
CA PRO A 96 -3.01 -0.28 12.77
C PRO A 96 -3.43 -0.59 11.32
N LEU A 97 -4.57 -0.03 10.88
CA LEU A 97 -5.12 -0.17 9.53
C LEU A 97 -4.17 0.32 8.42
N TYR A 98 -3.14 1.10 8.75
CA TYR A 98 -2.14 1.58 7.79
C TYR A 98 -0.95 0.63 7.59
N LEU A 99 -0.82 -0.45 8.38
CA LEU A 99 0.24 -1.44 8.20
C LEU A 99 0.25 -2.08 6.80
N PRO A 100 -0.90 -2.48 6.22
CA PRO A 100 -0.93 -3.00 4.86
C PRO A 100 -0.54 -1.95 3.81
N LEU A 101 -0.88 -0.68 4.02
CA LEU A 101 -0.48 0.42 3.14
C LEU A 101 1.04 0.63 3.15
N ILE A 102 1.63 0.67 4.35
CA ILE A 102 3.08 0.81 4.52
C ILE A 102 3.79 -0.39 3.88
N GLY A 103 3.28 -1.60 4.13
CA GLY A 103 3.76 -2.82 3.49
C GLY A 103 3.71 -2.75 1.96
N ALA A 104 2.60 -2.24 1.41
CA ALA A 104 2.43 -2.07 -0.04
C ALA A 104 3.49 -1.12 -0.64
N ILE A 105 3.71 0.03 -0.01
CA ILE A 105 4.68 1.03 -0.45
C ILE A 105 6.11 0.49 -0.33
N LEU A 106 6.43 -0.20 0.77
CA LEU A 106 7.75 -0.82 0.95
C LEU A 106 8.01 -1.92 -0.10
N GLY A 107 7.02 -2.79 -0.34
CA GLY A 107 7.10 -3.82 -1.38
C GLY A 107 7.29 -3.22 -2.77
N TYR A 108 6.57 -2.14 -3.06
CA TYR A 108 6.71 -1.39 -4.31
C TYR A 108 8.11 -0.79 -4.48
N LEU A 109 8.67 -0.18 -3.43
CA LEU A 109 9.99 0.43 -3.44
C LEU A 109 11.12 -0.61 -3.55
N LEU A 110 10.97 -1.78 -2.93
CA LEU A 110 12.00 -2.81 -2.87
C LEU A 110 12.34 -3.42 -4.24
N ARG A 111 11.36 -3.47 -5.15
CA ARG A 111 11.50 -4.09 -6.48
C ARG A 111 11.82 -3.08 -7.58
N ARG A 112 11.84 -1.80 -7.26
CA ARG A 112 12.00 -0.73 -8.23
C ARG A 112 13.45 -0.26 -8.33
#